data_AF-A0A2K3KGK3-F1
#
_entry.id   AF-A0A2K3KGK3-F1
#
_cell.length_a   1.000
_cell.length_b   1.000
_cell.length_c   1.000
_cell.angle_alpha   90.00
_cell.angle_beta   90.00
_cell.angle_gamma   90.00
#
_symmetry.space_group_name_H-M   'P 1'
#
loop_
_entity.id
_entity.type
_entity.pdbx_description
1 polymer ?
#
loop_
_entity_poly.entity_id
_entity_poly.type
_entity_poly.pdbx_seq_one_letter_code
_entity_poly.pdbx_strand_id
1 'polypeptide(L)'
;GERLTQIVGNLYYMAPEVLKRSYGPEIDIWSAGVILYILLSGVPPFWAETEQGITQAIIESVIDFKREPWPNVSAGAKNLVKRMLNPDPKQRLSAEQVLG
;
A
#
# COMPACT_ATOMS: atom_id res chain seq x y z
N GLY A 1 12.36 -19.70 11.62
CA GLY A 1 12.01 -18.46 10.92
C GLY A 1 12.74 -17.32 11.61
N GLU A 2 13.72 -16.74 10.95
CA GLU A 2 14.52 -15.66 11.52
C GLU A 2 13.72 -14.35 11.53
N ARG A 3 13.66 -13.70 12.69
CA ARG A 3 13.06 -12.38 12.86
C ARG A 3 14.10 -11.34 12.46
N LEU A 4 13.93 -10.75 11.28
CA LEU A 4 14.79 -9.68 10.78
C LEU A 4 14.36 -8.35 11.42
N THR A 5 15.26 -7.74 12.21
CA THR A 5 15.04 -6.50 12.99
C THR A 5 15.54 -5.24 12.29
N GLN A 6 15.89 -5.32 11.00
CA GLN A 6 16.53 -4.24 10.27
C GLN A 6 15.51 -3.57 9.33
N ILE A 7 15.22 -2.29 9.58
CA ILE A 7 14.50 -1.43 8.64
C ILE A 7 15.48 -1.11 7.52
N VAL A 8 15.44 -1.89 6.44
CA VAL A 8 16.12 -1.59 5.18
C VAL A 8 15.08 -1.72 4.08
N GLY A 9 14.63 -0.58 3.55
CA GLY A 9 13.61 -0.53 2.51
C GLY A 9 13.32 0.91 2.13
N ASN A 10 12.97 1.15 0.87
CA ASN A 10 12.57 2.47 0.42
C ASN A 10 11.15 2.75 0.99
N LEU A 11 10.98 3.85 1.74
CA LEU A 11 9.77 4.16 2.53
C LEU A 11 8.46 4.08 1.75
N TYR A 12 8.50 4.28 0.43
CA TYR A 12 7.32 4.18 -0.44
C TYR A 12 6.61 2.82 -0.45
N TYR A 13 7.29 1.75 -0.06
CA TYR A 13 6.73 0.38 -0.14
C TYR A 13 6.33 -0.21 1.21
N MET A 14 6.59 0.51 2.32
CA MET A 14 6.37 -0.01 3.66
C MET A 14 4.91 0.16 4.09
N ALA A 15 4.32 -0.90 4.64
CA ALA A 15 3.00 -0.84 5.26
C ALA A 15 3.07 -0.09 6.61
N PRO A 16 1.99 0.57 7.06
CA PRO A 16 2.01 1.36 8.31
C PRO A 16 2.33 0.52 9.55
N GLU A 17 1.99 -0.77 9.54
CA GLU A 17 2.37 -1.70 10.61
C GLU A 17 3.88 -1.98 10.65
N VAL A 18 4.64 -1.75 9.55
CA VAL A 18 6.13 -1.79 9.46
C VAL A 18 6.84 -0.84 10.42
N LEU A 19 6.09 0.07 11.01
CA LEU A 19 6.57 0.95 12.06
C LEU A 19 6.31 0.37 13.48
N LYS A 20 5.47 -0.66 13.59
CA LYS A 20 5.01 -1.30 14.84
C LYS A 20 5.66 -2.66 15.15
N ARG A 21 6.62 -3.13 14.34
CA ARG A 21 7.42 -4.37 14.60
C ARG A 21 6.61 -5.67 14.72
N SER A 22 5.45 -5.76 14.07
CA SER A 22 4.64 -6.99 14.01
C SER A 22 4.22 -7.23 12.57
N TYR A 23 4.83 -8.20 11.90
CA TYR A 23 4.58 -8.51 10.47
C TYR A 23 4.05 -9.91 10.28
N GLY A 24 3.01 -10.02 9.46
CA GLY A 24 2.56 -11.24 8.80
C GLY A 24 2.60 -11.05 7.27
N PRO A 25 2.14 -12.05 6.48
CA PRO A 25 2.15 -12.01 5.01
C PRO A 25 1.33 -10.84 4.39
N GLU A 26 0.53 -10.13 5.20
CA GLU A 26 -0.28 -9.01 4.79
C GLU A 26 0.55 -7.78 4.36
N ILE A 27 1.82 -7.72 4.77
CA ILE A 27 2.74 -6.65 4.34
C ILE A 27 3.02 -6.73 2.83
N ASP A 28 3.08 -7.94 2.28
CA ASP A 28 3.38 -8.14 0.85
C ASP A 28 2.19 -7.72 -0.02
N ILE A 29 0.97 -7.86 0.50
CA ILE A 29 -0.25 -7.36 -0.16
C ILE A 29 -0.26 -5.85 -0.23
N TRP A 30 0.22 -5.17 0.81
CA TRP A 30 0.38 -3.71 0.78
C TRP A 30 1.39 -3.29 -0.28
N SER A 31 2.59 -3.89 -0.26
CA SER A 31 3.63 -3.59 -1.26
C SER A 31 3.16 -3.88 -2.69
N ALA A 32 2.44 -4.99 -2.90
CA ALA A 32 1.81 -5.30 -4.19
C ALA A 32 0.73 -4.28 -4.59
N GLY A 33 -0.05 -3.77 -3.63
CA GLY A 33 -1.02 -2.70 -3.86
C GLY A 33 -0.37 -1.38 -4.29
N VAL A 34 0.78 -1.04 -3.67
CA VAL A 34 1.58 0.13 -4.06
C VAL A 34 2.10 -0.03 -5.49
N ILE A 35 2.66 -1.20 -5.83
CA ILE A 35 3.15 -1.50 -7.18
C ILE A 35 2.00 -1.43 -8.19
N LEU A 36 0.85 -2.04 -7.90
CA LEU A 36 -0.32 -1.99 -8.76
C LEU A 36 -0.81 -0.54 -8.99
N TYR A 37 -0.83 0.29 -7.95
CA TYR A 37 -1.17 1.70 -8.07
C TYR A 37 -0.21 2.43 -9.03
N ILE A 38 1.11 2.18 -8.89
CA ILE A 38 2.13 2.78 -9.77
C ILE A 38 1.96 2.29 -11.21
N LEU A 39 1.69 1.01 -11.43
CA LEU A 39 1.48 0.45 -12.77
C LEU A 39 0.26 1.06 -13.48
N LEU A 40 -0.80 1.39 -12.73
CA LEU A 40 -2.02 1.98 -13.27
C LEU A 40 -1.94 3.50 -13.46
N SER A 41 -1.18 4.20 -12.61
CA SER A 41 -1.18 5.68 -12.57
C SER A 41 0.14 6.34 -12.96
N GLY A 42 1.24 5.60 -12.95
CA GLY A 42 2.60 6.09 -13.18
C GLY A 42 3.21 6.85 -11.98
N VAL A 43 2.49 7.01 -10.87
CA VAL A 43 2.95 7.74 -9.69
C VAL A 43 2.72 6.94 -8.40
N PRO A 44 3.50 7.15 -7.33
CA PRO A 44 3.28 6.46 -6.06
C PRO A 44 1.97 6.94 -5.39
N PRO A 45 1.26 6.07 -4.64
CA PRO A 45 0.03 6.44 -3.93
C PRO A 45 0.29 7.38 -2.75
N PHE A 46 1.47 7.31 -2.14
CA PHE A 46 1.86 8.11 -0.98
C PHE A 46 3.18 8.84 -1.31
N TRP A 47 3.15 10.18 -1.23
CA TRP A 47 4.31 11.01 -1.50
C TRP A 47 4.31 12.27 -0.65
N ALA A 48 5.49 12.67 -0.16
CA ALA A 48 5.73 13.93 0.51
C ALA A 48 7.23 14.28 0.44
N GLU A 49 7.58 15.55 0.59
CA GLU A 49 8.98 16.02 0.49
C GLU A 49 9.88 15.52 1.63
N THR A 50 9.31 15.03 2.72
CA THR A 50 10.04 14.55 3.90
C THR A 50 9.64 13.13 4.26
N GLU A 51 10.56 12.36 4.85
CA GLU A 51 10.28 10.99 5.32
C GLU A 51 9.13 10.94 6.33
N GLN A 52 9.03 11.96 7.19
CA GLN A 52 7.92 12.12 8.14
C GLN A 52 6.59 12.33 7.41
N GLY A 53 6.59 13.15 6.34
CA GLY A 53 5.41 13.35 5.51
C GLY A 53 4.97 12.08 4.78
N ILE A 54 5.92 11.29 4.27
CA ILE A 54 5.64 10.01 3.61
C ILE A 54 5.02 9.04 4.62
N THR A 55 5.61 8.96 5.82
CA THR A 55 5.11 8.13 6.92
C THR A 55 3.69 8.54 7.31
N GLN A 56 3.42 9.84 7.43
CA GLN A 56 2.08 10.35 7.74
C GLN A 56 1.08 10.01 6.63
N ALA A 57 1.45 10.18 5.36
CA ALA A 57 0.60 9.83 4.23
C ALA A 57 0.26 8.32 4.19
N ILE A 58 1.24 7.46 4.52
CA ILE A 58 1.03 6.02 4.66
C ILE A 58 0.08 5.71 5.82
N ILE A 59 0.25 6.35 6.98
CA ILE A 59 -0.61 6.18 8.16
C ILE A 59 -2.05 6.62 7.86
N GLU A 60 -2.22 7.74 7.17
CA GLU A 60 -3.54 8.24 6.75
C GLU A 60 -4.18 7.35 5.69
N SER A 61 -3.35 6.70 4.85
CA SER A 61 -3.80 5.79 3.78
C SER A 61 -4.83 6.42 2.83
N VAL A 62 -4.75 7.74 2.63
CA VAL A 62 -5.65 8.48 1.75
C VAL A 62 -5.14 8.37 0.32
N ILE A 63 -5.90 7.66 -0.52
CA ILE A 63 -5.58 7.47 -1.93
C ILE A 63 -6.50 8.33 -2.79
N ASP A 64 -5.93 9.11 -3.71
CA ASP A 64 -6.69 9.94 -4.63
C ASP A 64 -6.98 9.19 -5.95
N PHE A 65 -8.21 8.69 -6.08
CA PHE A 65 -8.71 8.08 -7.33
C PHE A 65 -9.46 9.06 -8.25
N LYS A 66 -9.38 10.37 -8.00
CA LYS A 66 -10.10 11.40 -8.78
C LYS A 66 -9.26 12.00 -9.90
N ARG A 67 -7.93 12.00 -9.76
CA ARG A 67 -7.00 12.56 -10.76
C ARG A 67 -6.72 11.56 -11.87
N GLU A 68 -6.45 12.05 -13.08
CA GLU A 68 -5.98 11.21 -14.19
C GLU A 68 -4.78 10.34 -13.77
N PRO A 69 -4.70 9.06 -14.21
CA PRO A 69 -5.61 8.39 -15.15
C PRO A 69 -6.82 7.70 -14.48
N TRP A 70 -7.00 7.86 -13.17
CA TRP A 70 -7.97 7.07 -12.41
C TRP A 70 -9.40 7.15 -12.91
N PRO A 71 -9.99 8.30 -13.34
CA PRO A 71 -11.33 8.31 -13.91
C PRO A 71 -11.56 7.24 -14.99
N ASN A 72 -10.53 6.96 -15.80
CA ASN A 72 -10.57 5.99 -16.91
C ASN A 72 -10.23 4.54 -16.49
N VAL A 73 -9.68 4.33 -15.30
CA VAL A 73 -9.41 3.00 -14.75
C VAL A 73 -10.71 2.33 -14.30
N SER A 74 -10.83 1.02 -14.54
CA SER A 74 -12.02 0.25 -14.20
C SER A 74 -12.36 0.31 -12.71
N ALA A 75 -13.65 0.26 -12.38
CA ALA A 75 -14.13 0.26 -11.00
C ALA A 75 -13.58 -0.95 -10.20
N GLY A 76 -13.42 -2.11 -10.86
CA GLY A 76 -12.82 -3.30 -10.27
C GLY A 76 -11.37 -3.08 -9.85
N ALA A 77 -10.54 -2.50 -10.72
CA ALA A 77 -9.15 -2.21 -10.40
C ALA A 77 -9.01 -1.19 -9.27
N LYS A 78 -9.84 -0.13 -9.25
CA LYS A 78 -9.89 0.82 -8.12
C LYS A 78 -10.24 0.14 -6.80
N ASN A 79 -11.24 -0.74 -6.82
CA ASN A 79 -11.68 -1.47 -5.64
C ASN A 79 -10.57 -2.40 -5.12
N LEU A 80 -9.92 -3.14 -6.01
CA LEU A 80 -8.79 -4.00 -5.69
C LEU A 80 -7.67 -3.22 -4.99
N VAL A 81 -7.21 -2.12 -5.61
CA VAL A 81 -6.16 -1.26 -5.04
C VAL A 81 -6.57 -0.72 -3.67
N LYS A 82 -7.81 -0.25 -3.51
CA LYS A 82 -8.34 0.26 -2.23
C LYS A 82 -8.34 -0.82 -1.13
N ARG A 83 -8.64 -2.07 -1.47
CA ARG A 83 -8.66 -3.19 -0.51
C ARG A 83 -7.26 -3.72 -0.18
N MET A 84 -6.32 -3.66 -1.13
CA MET A 84 -4.92 -4.02 -0.90
C MET A 84 -4.20 -2.98 -0.02
N LEU A 85 -4.52 -1.70 -0.20
CA LEU A 85 -3.96 -0.57 0.56
C LEU A 85 -4.83 -0.18 1.76
N ASN A 86 -5.46 -1.16 2.41
CA ASN A 86 -6.19 -0.93 3.65
C ASN A 86 -5.21 -0.79 4.83
N PRO A 87 -5.26 0.31 5.61
CA PRO A 87 -4.39 0.49 6.77
C PRO A 87 -4.59 -0.54 7.88
N ASP A 88 -5.80 -1.12 7.99
CA ASP A 88 -6.06 -2.20 8.94
C ASP A 88 -5.69 -3.54 8.29
N PRO A 89 -4.61 -4.22 8.73
CA PRO A 89 -4.19 -5.50 8.17
C PRO A 89 -5.24 -6.60 8.31
N LYS A 90 -6.17 -6.51 9.28
CA LYS A 90 -7.27 -7.47 9.43
C LYS A 90 -8.37 -7.30 8.39
N GLN A 91 -8.48 -6.10 7.82
CA GLN A 91 -9.45 -5.75 6.78
C GLN A 91 -8.79 -5.73 5.39
N ARG A 92 -7.47 -5.96 5.33
CA ARG A 92 -6.70 -6.07 4.10
C ARG A 92 -6.98 -7.43 3.47
N LEU A 93 -7.10 -7.42 2.14
CA LEU A 93 -7.28 -8.64 1.35
C LEU A 93 -6.18 -9.67 1.69
N SER A 94 -6.56 -10.94 1.86
CA SER A 94 -5.58 -12.03 1.87
C SER A 94 -5.14 -12.37 0.44
N ALA A 95 -3.96 -12.97 0.29
CA ALA A 95 -3.43 -13.40 -1.02
C ALA A 95 -4.42 -14.29 -1.79
N GLU A 96 -5.17 -15.17 -1.10
CA GLU A 96 -6.20 -16.01 -1.70
C GLU A 96 -7.38 -15.21 -2.25
N GLN A 97 -7.75 -14.11 -1.62
CA GLN A 97 -8.85 -13.25 -2.05
C GLN A 97 -8.45 -12.25 -3.16
N VAL A 98 -7.15 -12.07 -3.42
CA VAL A 98 -6.64 -11.25 -4.52
C VAL A 98 -6.60 -12.04 -5.83
N LEU A 99 -6.37 -13.36 -5.74
CA LEU A 99 -6.17 -14.26 -6.89
C LEU A 99 -7.44 -15.01 -7.33
N GLY A 100 -8.49 -15.01 -6.51
CA GLY A 100 -9.81 -15.62 -6.80
C GLY A 100 -10.83 -14.62 -7.30
#